data_AF-A0A3B5Y5X4-F1
#
_entry.id   AF-A0A3B5Y5X4-F1
#
_cell.length_a   1.000
_cell.length_b   1.000
_cell.length_c   1.000
_cell.angle_alpha   90.00
_cell.angle_beta   90.00
_cell.angle_gamma   90.00
#
_symmetry.space_group_name_H-M   'P 1'
#
loop_
_entity.id
_entity.type
_entity.pdbx_description
1 polymer ?
#
loop_
_entity_poly.entity_id
_entity_poly.type
_entity_poly.pdbx_seq_one_letter_code
_entity_poly.pdbx_strand_id
1 'polypeptide(L)'
;MAALRPAPRAAIGDRGPAAVCRGSRRPSYLSSASPCWQQGNILNRKSKCTTRKLLTTVTGAKGDESEFDSVNAPLEPQTWEGSFLCGLLKNQPQIFLVAAAKQLQRLSIQRKDTLTRWEYSIGSSEDCLHRRIAEMKDQECRTAIEDVMYMLIVHKYSKIEVPMVPNLSKIISNRRLHIWPPREADLESIHGPEVLGQIKEHLTSIIRWVHRNGPKINRSTLRVKRLQLARIYSASIMYGYFLKSVAVRHRLDLTFARSEEFLQPIQLLNAQLATTCKKEQQEAFGGSVGTVPSSKPRSVVDPHDLKSYMMGFDPKTLELCAKLRTNEACNLIEKHSWALFGEKMGSTEIDGAVILDPASLKRLLLEAIAFGSFLWDTEDYVDEIYKLQDS
;
A
#
# COMPACT_ATOMS: atom_id res chain seq x y z
N MET A 1 16.36 39.63 -71.56
CA MET A 1 16.14 38.85 -72.79
C MET A 1 16.27 37.36 -72.47
N ALA A 2 15.29 36.61 -72.94
CA ALA A 2 15.08 35.15 -72.96
C ALA A 2 16.36 34.29 -72.98
N ALA A 3 16.50 33.25 -72.13
CA ALA A 3 16.00 31.86 -72.26
C ALA A 3 17.22 30.93 -72.54
N LEU A 4 17.33 29.69 -72.06
CA LEU A 4 16.52 28.51 -72.36
C LEU A 4 17.01 27.33 -71.47
N ARG A 5 16.07 26.51 -70.97
CA ARG A 5 16.31 25.08 -70.67
C ARG A 5 16.41 24.30 -71.99
N PRO A 6 16.91 23.05 -72.00
CA PRO A 6 15.94 21.94 -71.93
C PRO A 6 16.42 20.70 -71.16
N ALA A 7 15.43 19.90 -70.74
CA ALA A 7 15.53 18.46 -70.47
C ALA A 7 14.70 17.71 -71.54
N PRO A 8 14.96 16.42 -71.78
CA PRO A 8 13.88 15.40 -71.74
C PRO A 8 14.36 14.07 -71.05
N ARG A 9 13.56 13.37 -70.21
CA ARG A 9 12.47 12.38 -70.48
C ARG A 9 12.89 11.22 -71.40
N ALA A 10 12.48 9.96 -71.28
CA ALA A 10 11.92 9.02 -70.28
C ALA A 10 11.64 7.70 -71.05
N ALA A 11 11.81 6.51 -70.48
CA ALA A 11 11.18 5.22 -70.90
C ALA A 11 11.45 4.17 -69.79
N ILE A 12 10.50 3.71 -68.98
CA ILE A 12 9.34 2.79 -69.16
C ILE A 12 9.68 1.30 -68.94
N GLY A 13 9.04 0.74 -67.90
CA GLY A 13 8.53 -0.64 -67.77
C GLY A 13 9.54 -1.73 -67.35
N ASP A 14 9.18 -2.83 -66.67
CA ASP A 14 7.95 -3.33 -66.03
C ASP A 14 8.35 -4.67 -65.33
N ARG A 15 7.53 -5.16 -64.38
CA ARG A 15 7.41 -6.54 -63.84
C ARG A 15 8.35 -7.06 -62.71
N GLY A 16 7.72 -7.45 -61.58
CA GLY A 16 8.25 -8.41 -60.58
C GLY A 16 8.00 -9.88 -60.99
N PRO A 17 7.77 -10.87 -60.07
CA PRO A 17 7.81 -10.85 -58.60
C PRO A 17 8.46 -12.11 -57.91
N ALA A 18 8.46 -12.09 -56.57
CA ALA A 18 8.27 -13.18 -55.59
C ALA A 18 9.23 -14.41 -55.50
N ALA A 19 9.77 -14.63 -54.29
CA ALA A 19 9.90 -15.97 -53.71
C ALA A 19 9.80 -15.92 -52.17
N VAL A 20 8.72 -16.52 -51.67
CA VAL A 20 8.53 -16.97 -50.29
C VAL A 20 9.28 -18.30 -50.14
N CYS A 21 9.99 -18.51 -49.02
CA CYS A 21 10.13 -19.85 -48.45
C CYS A 21 10.42 -19.83 -46.95
N ARG A 22 9.62 -20.63 -46.25
CA ARG A 22 9.59 -20.88 -44.81
C ARG A 22 10.69 -21.87 -44.40
N GLY A 23 11.20 -21.69 -43.18
CA GLY A 23 11.15 -22.73 -42.12
C GLY A 23 12.34 -23.69 -41.96
N SER A 24 12.95 -23.65 -40.76
CA SER A 24 13.27 -24.80 -39.86
C SER A 24 14.11 -24.29 -38.67
N ARG A 25 13.52 -23.98 -37.50
CA ARG A 25 13.39 -24.82 -36.28
C ARG A 25 14.68 -25.56 -35.83
N ARG A 26 15.31 -25.08 -34.75
CA ARG A 26 15.39 -25.73 -33.41
C ARG A 26 16.23 -24.91 -32.40
N PRO A 27 16.11 -25.14 -31.07
CA PRO A 27 15.94 -24.06 -30.10
C PRO A 27 17.15 -23.88 -29.17
N SER A 28 17.31 -22.67 -28.66
CA SER A 28 18.12 -22.40 -27.48
C SER A 28 17.27 -21.67 -26.44
N TYR A 29 17.00 -22.43 -25.40
CA TYR A 29 16.32 -22.10 -24.16
C TYR A 29 17.23 -21.16 -23.37
N LEU A 30 16.67 -20.04 -22.88
CA LEU A 30 17.02 -19.38 -21.62
C LEU A 30 16.02 -18.24 -21.41
N SER A 31 14.89 -18.62 -20.81
CA SER A 31 13.85 -17.72 -20.32
C SER A 31 14.31 -17.15 -18.97
N SER A 32 14.47 -15.83 -18.88
CA SER A 32 14.44 -15.12 -17.59
C SER A 32 13.13 -14.33 -17.54
N ALA A 33 12.06 -15.01 -17.15
CA ALA A 33 10.78 -14.40 -16.90
C ALA A 33 10.89 -13.50 -15.66
N SER A 34 11.01 -12.19 -15.89
CA SER A 34 10.75 -11.18 -14.88
C SER A 34 9.22 -11.06 -14.70
N PRO A 35 8.67 -10.98 -13.47
CA PRO A 35 7.24 -10.79 -13.29
C PRO A 35 6.86 -9.40 -13.81
N CYS A 36 6.21 -9.38 -14.97
CA CYS A 36 5.62 -8.19 -15.55
C CYS A 36 4.37 -7.88 -14.72
N TRP A 37 4.48 -6.92 -13.80
CA TRP A 37 3.33 -6.37 -13.09
C TRP A 37 2.35 -5.81 -14.11
N GLN A 38 1.22 -6.51 -14.30
CA GLN A 38 0.08 -5.99 -15.03
C GLN A 38 -0.38 -4.72 -14.32
N GLN A 39 -0.19 -3.57 -14.96
CA GLN A 39 -0.72 -2.29 -14.51
C GLN A 39 -2.25 -2.36 -14.54
N GLY A 40 -2.85 -2.64 -13.38
CA GLY A 40 -4.23 -2.29 -13.12
C GLY A 40 -4.37 -0.77 -13.12
N ASN A 41 -5.08 -0.23 -14.11
CA ASN A 41 -5.44 1.19 -14.19
C ASN A 41 -6.42 1.57 -13.05
N ILE A 42 -5.89 1.81 -11.85
CA ILE A 42 -6.68 2.31 -10.70
C ILE A 42 -6.93 3.83 -10.83
N LEU A 43 -6.23 4.52 -11.74
CA LEU A 43 -6.36 5.98 -11.95
C LEU A 43 -7.47 6.42 -12.93
N ASN A 44 -8.46 5.58 -13.25
CA ASN A 44 -9.54 5.98 -14.17
C ASN A 44 -10.94 5.59 -13.71
N ARG A 45 -11.20 5.57 -12.39
CA ARG A 45 -12.58 5.52 -11.88
C ARG A 45 -13.17 6.93 -11.90
N LYS A 46 -13.76 7.31 -13.04
CA LYS A 46 -14.59 8.53 -13.11
C LYS A 46 -15.88 8.31 -12.32
N SER A 47 -15.91 8.74 -11.07
CA SER A 47 -17.13 8.97 -10.32
C SER A 47 -17.79 10.24 -10.86
N LYS A 48 -18.83 10.09 -11.69
CA LYS A 48 -19.73 11.20 -12.03
C LYS A 48 -20.59 11.48 -10.79
N CYS A 49 -20.15 12.38 -9.92
CA CYS A 49 -21.01 13.01 -8.93
C CYS A 49 -21.31 14.43 -9.41
N THR A 50 -22.46 14.62 -10.05
CA THR A 50 -22.97 15.95 -10.41
C THR A 50 -23.59 16.58 -9.17
N THR A 51 -22.80 17.35 -8.41
CA THR A 51 -23.32 18.18 -7.32
C THR A 51 -23.67 19.56 -7.88
N ARG A 52 -24.96 19.80 -8.14
CA ARG A 52 -25.47 21.17 -8.32
C ARG A 52 -25.33 21.88 -6.97
N LYS A 53 -24.39 22.81 -6.85
CA LYS A 53 -24.31 23.72 -5.69
C LYS A 53 -25.47 24.71 -5.78
N LEU A 54 -26.44 24.56 -4.87
CA LEU A 54 -27.32 25.66 -4.48
C LEU A 54 -26.54 26.55 -3.52
N LEU A 55 -26.44 27.83 -3.87
CA LEU A 55 -25.77 28.84 -3.06
C LEU A 55 -26.67 29.17 -1.86
N THR A 56 -26.24 28.81 -0.66
CA THR A 56 -26.85 29.30 0.58
C THR A 56 -25.78 30.11 1.30
N THR A 57 -25.89 31.43 1.24
CA THR A 57 -25.03 32.36 1.97
C THR A 57 -25.39 32.29 3.44
N VAL A 58 -24.65 31.50 4.21
CA VAL A 58 -24.65 31.59 5.68
C VAL A 58 -23.49 32.50 6.06
N THR A 59 -23.81 33.69 6.56
CA THR A 59 -22.86 34.61 7.18
C THR A 59 -22.36 33.99 8.50
N GLY A 60 -21.27 33.22 8.41
CA GLY A 60 -20.51 32.78 9.57
C GLY A 60 -19.55 33.88 10.01
N ALA A 61 -19.61 34.22 11.30
CA ALA A 61 -18.68 35.12 11.94
C ALA A 61 -17.24 34.67 11.68
N LYS A 62 -16.37 35.64 11.39
CA LYS A 62 -14.92 35.48 11.18
C LYS A 62 -14.34 34.78 12.42
N GLY A 63 -14.16 33.46 12.32
CA GLY A 63 -13.37 32.71 13.29
C GLY A 63 -11.93 33.15 13.13
N ASP A 64 -11.33 33.56 14.25
CA ASP A 64 -9.91 33.85 14.33
C ASP A 64 -9.12 32.74 13.63
N GLU A 65 -8.20 33.15 12.76
CA GLU A 65 -7.16 32.28 12.24
C GLU A 65 -6.28 31.86 13.42
N SER A 66 -6.71 30.84 14.15
CA SER A 66 -5.82 30.08 15.00
C SER A 66 -4.89 29.34 14.05
N GLU A 67 -3.73 29.93 13.79
CA GLU A 67 -2.57 29.28 13.17
C GLU A 67 -2.24 28.03 13.98
N PHE A 68 -2.86 26.91 13.63
CA PHE A 68 -2.47 25.59 14.10
C PHE A 68 -1.16 25.24 13.41
N ASP A 69 -0.05 25.77 13.92
CA ASP A 69 1.33 25.52 13.46
C ASP A 69 1.54 24.02 13.24
N SER A 70 1.40 23.53 12.01
CA SER A 70 1.05 22.14 11.73
C SER A 70 2.08 21.17 12.29
N VAL A 71 1.64 19.99 12.80
CA VAL A 71 2.59 18.86 12.93
C VAL A 71 3.20 18.74 11.54
N ASN A 72 4.53 18.75 11.41
CA ASN A 72 5.30 18.84 10.15
C ASN A 72 5.06 17.66 9.17
N ALA A 73 3.80 17.27 8.97
CA ALA A 73 3.28 16.22 8.15
C ALA A 73 2.58 16.88 6.94
N PRO A 74 2.55 16.21 5.78
CA PRO A 74 2.12 16.84 4.54
C PRO A 74 0.62 17.11 4.49
N LEU A 75 -0.22 16.21 5.01
CA LEU A 75 -1.67 16.34 5.07
C LEU A 75 -2.10 16.97 6.40
N GLU A 76 -2.97 17.96 6.35
CA GLU A 76 -3.59 18.60 7.51
C GLU A 76 -4.99 18.01 7.75
N PRO A 77 -5.40 17.79 9.02
CA PRO A 77 -6.72 17.28 9.34
C PRO A 77 -7.81 18.29 8.94
N GLN A 78 -8.95 17.77 8.47
CA GLN A 78 -10.11 18.55 8.03
C GLN A 78 -11.23 18.56 9.07
N THR A 79 -11.27 17.57 9.97
CA THR A 79 -12.30 17.46 10.99
C THR A 79 -11.83 17.96 12.34
N TRP A 80 -12.79 18.19 13.23
CA TRP A 80 -12.50 18.60 14.60
C TRP A 80 -11.81 17.47 15.38
N GLU A 81 -12.14 16.19 15.12
CA GLU A 81 -11.49 15.04 15.73
C GLU A 81 -10.01 14.98 15.34
N GLY A 82 -9.71 15.13 14.04
CA GLY A 82 -8.35 15.18 13.53
C GLY A 82 -7.56 16.36 14.11
N SER A 83 -8.17 17.55 14.12
CA SER A 83 -7.55 18.77 14.66
C SER A 83 -7.30 18.68 16.17
N PHE A 84 -8.25 18.12 16.92
CA PHE A 84 -8.11 17.84 18.34
C PHE A 84 -6.95 16.88 18.62
N LEU A 85 -6.85 15.79 17.87
CA LEU A 85 -5.77 14.82 18.00
C LEU A 85 -4.42 15.40 17.58
N CYS A 86 -4.39 16.25 16.55
CA CYS A 86 -3.21 17.01 16.13
C CYS A 86 -2.70 17.93 17.25
N GLY A 87 -3.59 18.71 17.88
CA GLY A 87 -3.24 19.54 19.04
C GLY A 87 -2.78 18.71 20.24
N LEU A 88 -3.43 17.58 20.50
CA LEU A 88 -3.04 16.69 21.60
C LEU A 88 -1.67 16.04 21.36
N LEU A 89 -1.35 15.66 20.12
CA LEU A 89 -0.05 15.08 19.79
C LEU A 89 1.09 16.07 20.04
N LYS A 90 0.89 17.36 19.78
CA LYS A 90 1.88 18.42 20.05
C LYS A 90 2.08 18.66 21.53
N ASN A 91 0.98 18.73 22.28
CA ASN A 91 1.00 19.22 23.67
C ASN A 91 1.14 18.11 24.70
N GLN A 92 0.53 16.95 24.47
CA GLN A 92 0.43 15.82 25.41
C GLN A 92 0.43 14.46 24.67
N PRO A 93 1.55 14.08 24.02
CA PRO A 93 1.63 12.85 23.23
C PRO A 93 1.34 11.58 24.04
N GLN A 94 1.57 11.58 25.35
CA GLN A 94 1.35 10.43 26.23
C GLN A 94 -0.13 10.03 26.37
N ILE A 95 -1.07 10.97 26.20
CA ILE A 95 -2.52 10.70 26.29
C ILE A 95 -3.13 10.43 24.90
N PHE A 96 -2.36 10.63 23.83
CA PHE A 96 -2.83 10.59 22.46
C PHE A 96 -3.61 9.31 22.11
N LEU A 97 -3.04 8.12 22.39
CA LEU A 97 -3.67 6.85 22.02
C LEU A 97 -5.00 6.63 22.75
N VAL A 98 -5.07 7.01 24.03
CA VAL A 98 -6.30 6.90 24.84
C VAL A 98 -7.38 7.83 24.29
N ALA A 99 -7.00 9.06 23.93
CA ALA A 99 -7.91 10.01 23.32
C ALA A 99 -8.40 9.54 21.94
N ALA A 100 -7.50 9.00 21.11
CA ALA A 100 -7.85 8.45 19.80
C ALA A 100 -8.85 7.29 19.94
N ALA A 101 -8.61 6.34 20.86
CA ALA A 101 -9.54 5.25 21.14
C ALA A 101 -10.93 5.77 21.54
N LYS A 102 -10.98 6.80 22.41
CA LYS A 102 -12.23 7.42 22.84
C LYS A 102 -12.96 8.14 21.69
N GLN A 103 -12.23 8.78 20.77
CA GLN A 103 -12.85 9.37 19.58
C GLN A 103 -13.43 8.31 18.65
N LEU A 104 -12.70 7.21 18.41
CA LEU A 104 -13.20 6.09 17.60
C LEU A 104 -14.48 5.48 18.20
N GLN A 105 -14.53 5.30 19.52
CA GLN A 105 -15.73 4.81 20.22
C GLN A 105 -16.92 5.76 20.04
N ARG A 106 -16.71 7.07 20.19
CA ARG A 106 -17.77 8.08 20.01
C ARG A 106 -18.32 8.06 18.59
N LEU A 107 -17.45 8.01 17.58
CA LEU A 107 -17.85 7.91 16.17
C LEU A 107 -18.61 6.62 15.90
N SER A 108 -18.19 5.50 16.52
CA SER A 108 -18.84 4.19 16.41
C SER A 108 -20.27 4.22 16.97
N ILE A 109 -20.45 4.82 18.16
CA ILE A 109 -21.76 5.00 18.79
C ILE A 109 -22.63 5.94 17.97
N GLN A 110 -22.11 7.09 17.53
CA GLN A 110 -22.84 8.07 16.74
C GLN A 110 -23.40 7.45 15.45
N ARG A 111 -22.58 6.69 14.71
CA ARG A 111 -23.03 5.99 13.50
C ARG A 111 -24.14 4.99 13.82
N LYS A 112 -23.95 4.14 14.83
CA LYS A 112 -24.94 3.13 15.25
C LYS A 112 -26.26 3.77 15.68
N ASP A 113 -26.22 4.79 16.52
CA ASP A 113 -27.41 5.48 17.00
C ASP A 113 -28.22 6.07 15.85
N THR A 114 -27.55 6.68 14.86
CA THR A 114 -28.24 7.25 13.69
C THR A 114 -28.86 6.18 12.80
N LEU A 115 -28.17 5.04 12.63
CA LEU A 115 -28.69 3.91 11.88
C LEU A 115 -29.92 3.31 12.56
N THR A 116 -29.82 3.06 13.87
CA THR A 116 -30.93 2.51 14.67
C THR A 116 -32.14 3.45 14.68
N ARG A 117 -31.95 4.78 14.77
CA ARG A 117 -33.06 5.75 14.63
C ARG A 117 -33.73 5.66 13.27
N TRP A 118 -32.96 5.52 12.20
CA TRP A 118 -33.52 5.32 10.87
C TRP A 118 -34.28 3.99 10.80
N GLU A 119 -33.71 2.89 11.27
CA GLU A 119 -34.38 1.57 11.30
C GLU A 119 -35.74 1.62 12.02
N TYR A 120 -35.85 2.33 13.14
CA TYR A 120 -37.12 2.51 13.84
C TYR A 120 -38.15 3.37 13.10
N SER A 121 -37.69 4.25 12.21
CA SER A 121 -38.56 5.14 11.44
C SER A 121 -39.09 4.53 10.15
N ILE A 122 -38.62 3.32 9.76
CA ILE A 122 -39.02 2.65 8.52
C ILE A 122 -40.55 2.51 8.48
N GLY A 123 -41.17 2.99 7.40
CA GLY A 123 -42.62 2.96 7.23
C GLY A 123 -43.39 4.08 7.94
N SER A 124 -42.71 4.95 8.70
CA SER A 124 -43.29 6.20 9.23
C SER A 124 -43.24 7.34 8.22
N SER A 125 -43.94 8.44 8.49
CA SER A 125 -43.82 9.67 7.70
C SER A 125 -42.43 10.30 7.74
N GLU A 126 -41.60 9.93 8.73
CA GLU A 126 -40.25 10.48 8.93
C GLU A 126 -39.13 9.59 8.36
N ASP A 127 -39.43 8.44 7.75
CA ASP A 127 -38.44 7.50 7.22
C ASP A 127 -37.42 8.19 6.29
N CYS A 128 -37.92 8.97 5.32
CA CYS A 128 -37.07 9.71 4.39
C CYS A 128 -36.12 10.71 5.09
N LEU A 129 -36.57 11.34 6.19
CA LEU A 129 -35.77 12.29 6.95
C LEU A 129 -34.66 11.55 7.70
N HIS A 130 -35.01 10.53 8.47
CA HIS A 130 -34.03 9.77 9.27
C HIS A 130 -33.04 9.02 8.40
N ARG A 131 -33.47 8.50 7.24
CA ARG A 131 -32.56 7.95 6.23
C ARG A 131 -31.51 8.97 5.82
N ARG A 132 -31.95 10.18 5.48
CA ARG A 132 -31.04 11.22 4.98
C ARG A 132 -30.06 11.69 6.07
N ILE A 133 -30.52 11.74 7.32
CA ILE A 133 -29.67 12.04 8.47
C ILE A 133 -28.63 10.94 8.66
N ALA A 134 -29.02 9.66 8.59
CA ALA A 134 -28.10 8.54 8.72
C ALA A 134 -27.03 8.55 7.61
N GLU A 135 -27.42 8.73 6.35
CA GLU A 135 -26.50 8.86 5.21
C GLU A 135 -25.49 10.01 5.42
N MET A 136 -25.96 11.18 5.85
CA MET A 136 -25.10 12.34 6.10
C MET A 136 -24.14 12.09 7.26
N LYS A 137 -24.63 11.49 8.35
CA LYS A 137 -23.82 11.19 9.54
C LYS A 137 -22.79 10.10 9.30
N ASP A 138 -23.10 9.11 8.47
CA ASP A 138 -22.13 8.11 8.03
C ASP A 138 -20.97 8.77 7.26
N GLN A 139 -21.27 9.69 6.34
CA GLN A 139 -20.25 10.44 5.60
C GLN A 139 -19.38 11.34 6.49
N GLU A 140 -19.99 12.01 7.47
CA GLU A 140 -19.25 12.81 8.47
C GLU A 140 -18.30 11.92 9.29
N CYS A 141 -18.82 10.79 9.81
CA CYS A 141 -18.02 9.84 10.57
C CYS A 141 -16.87 9.29 9.73
N ARG A 142 -17.11 8.94 8.47
CA ARG A 142 -16.07 8.43 7.58
C ARG A 142 -14.94 9.43 7.39
N THR A 143 -15.27 10.70 7.14
CA THR A 143 -14.26 11.77 7.02
C THR A 143 -13.45 11.92 8.31
N ALA A 144 -14.11 11.85 9.48
CA ALA A 144 -13.45 11.93 10.77
C ALA A 144 -12.54 10.72 11.04
N ILE A 145 -12.96 9.52 10.66
CA ILE A 145 -12.17 8.29 10.81
C ILE A 145 -10.90 8.34 9.96
N GLU A 146 -10.99 8.83 8.71
CA GLU A 146 -9.80 9.02 7.86
C GLU A 146 -8.76 9.94 8.52
N ASP A 147 -9.21 11.02 9.16
CA ASP A 147 -8.33 11.94 9.91
C ASP A 147 -7.76 11.29 11.18
N VAL A 148 -8.55 10.53 11.94
CA VAL A 148 -8.08 9.80 13.12
C VAL A 148 -7.03 8.75 12.71
N MET A 149 -7.27 8.00 11.64
CA MET A 149 -6.31 7.04 11.08
C MET A 149 -5.01 7.73 10.68
N TYR A 150 -5.09 8.86 9.98
CA TYR A 150 -3.91 9.62 9.62
C TYR A 150 -3.13 10.08 10.85
N MET A 151 -3.81 10.61 11.86
CA MET A 151 -3.16 11.05 13.09
C MET A 151 -2.50 9.89 13.85
N LEU A 152 -3.08 8.70 13.85
CA LEU A 152 -2.46 7.49 14.40
C LEU A 152 -1.13 7.16 13.69
N ILE A 153 -1.08 7.28 12.37
CA ILE A 153 0.13 7.08 11.57
C ILE A 153 1.18 8.16 11.89
N VAL A 154 0.78 9.44 11.95
CA VAL A 154 1.67 10.55 12.34
C VAL A 154 2.27 10.31 13.73
N HIS A 155 1.47 9.83 14.68
CA HIS A 155 1.95 9.46 16.01
C HIS A 155 2.99 8.31 15.96
N LYS A 156 2.84 7.32 15.06
CA LYS A 156 3.85 6.26 14.87
C LYS A 156 5.18 6.85 14.41
N TYR A 157 5.16 7.77 13.44
CA TYR A 157 6.37 8.49 13.00
C TYR A 157 7.01 9.30 14.13
N SER A 158 6.19 10.01 14.91
CA SER A 158 6.68 10.74 16.08
C SER A 158 7.33 9.83 17.12
N LYS A 159 6.81 8.62 17.33
CA LYS A 159 7.37 7.64 18.27
C LYS A 159 8.74 7.11 17.85
N ILE A 160 9.00 7.05 16.53
CA ILE A 160 10.28 6.61 15.97
C ILE A 160 11.24 7.81 15.78
N GLU A 161 10.80 9.02 16.16
CA GLU A 161 11.57 10.27 16.06
C GLU A 161 11.99 10.61 14.62
N VAL A 162 11.23 10.12 13.64
CA VAL A 162 11.44 10.39 12.22
C VAL A 162 10.40 11.41 11.75
N PRO A 163 10.81 12.64 11.34
CA PRO A 163 9.88 13.59 10.78
C PRO A 163 9.36 13.08 9.43
N MET A 164 8.05 13.18 9.22
CA MET A 164 7.46 12.92 7.91
C MET A 164 7.92 13.98 6.91
N VAL A 165 8.03 13.61 5.62
CA VAL A 165 8.41 14.56 4.58
C VAL A 165 7.26 15.56 4.38
N PRO A 166 7.48 16.88 4.59
CA PRO A 166 6.45 17.88 4.34
C PRO A 166 6.22 18.04 2.83
N ASN A 167 5.23 18.83 2.44
CA ASN A 167 4.91 19.09 1.04
C ASN A 167 6.19 19.43 0.23
N LEU A 168 6.42 18.70 -0.87
CA LEU A 168 7.65 18.82 -1.65
C LEU A 168 7.86 20.22 -2.23
N SER A 169 6.79 20.99 -2.48
CA SER A 169 6.90 22.38 -2.91
C SER A 169 7.59 23.27 -1.87
N LYS A 170 7.52 22.94 -0.58
CA LYS A 170 8.21 23.66 0.50
C LYS A 170 9.71 23.31 0.59
N ILE A 171 10.11 22.12 0.12
CA ILE A 171 11.47 21.59 0.28
C ILE A 171 12.31 21.75 -1.01
N ILE A 172 11.66 21.67 -2.18
CA ILE A 172 12.37 21.75 -3.46
C ILE A 172 12.95 23.15 -3.65
N SER A 173 14.27 23.23 -3.52
CA SER A 173 15.06 24.44 -3.77
C SER A 173 15.81 24.27 -5.09
N ASN A 174 15.69 25.23 -6.01
CA ASN A 174 16.37 25.15 -7.33
C ASN A 174 16.11 23.85 -8.11
N ARG A 175 14.88 23.33 -8.05
CA ARG A 175 14.46 22.03 -8.63
C ARG A 175 15.18 20.80 -8.06
N ARG A 176 15.98 20.96 -7.00
CA ARG A 176 16.63 19.86 -6.29
C ARG A 176 15.84 19.52 -5.02
N LEU A 177 15.58 18.23 -4.83
CA LEU A 177 15.01 17.70 -3.61
C LEU A 177 16.15 17.17 -2.74
N HIS A 178 16.28 17.74 -1.55
CA HIS A 178 17.14 17.24 -0.49
C HIS A 178 16.29 17.01 0.75
N ILE A 179 16.21 15.75 1.20
CA ILE A 179 15.47 15.40 2.41
C ILE A 179 16.47 15.26 3.56
N TRP A 180 16.32 16.11 4.57
CA TRP A 180 17.16 16.10 5.76
C TRP A 180 16.27 16.10 7.02
N PRO A 181 16.61 15.34 8.07
CA PRO A 181 17.68 14.34 8.16
C PRO A 181 17.33 13.03 7.42
N PRO A 182 18.33 12.29 6.90
CA PRO A 182 18.07 11.08 6.12
C PRO A 182 17.49 9.94 6.96
N ARG A 183 17.81 9.80 8.27
CA ARG A 183 17.22 8.82 9.21
C ARG A 183 16.89 7.43 8.62
N GLU A 184 17.74 6.94 7.72
CA GLU A 184 17.48 5.71 6.98
C GLU A 184 17.50 4.50 7.91
N ALA A 185 18.44 4.47 8.87
CA ALA A 185 18.55 3.40 9.85
C ALA A 185 17.30 3.32 10.74
N ASP A 186 16.78 4.46 11.19
CA ASP A 186 15.56 4.54 12.01
C ASP A 186 14.36 3.96 11.23
N LEU A 187 14.22 4.30 9.94
CA LEU A 187 13.17 3.76 9.09
C LEU A 187 13.35 2.27 8.77
N GLU A 188 14.59 1.83 8.54
CA GLU A 188 14.89 0.41 8.32
C GLU A 188 14.57 -0.42 9.58
N SER A 189 14.75 0.14 10.79
CA SER A 189 14.49 -0.53 12.07
C SER A 189 13.01 -0.83 12.35
N ILE A 190 12.09 -0.19 11.64
CA ILE A 190 10.65 -0.44 11.73
C ILE A 190 10.31 -1.86 11.28
N HIS A 191 11.11 -2.39 10.36
CA HIS A 191 10.85 -3.65 9.68
C HIS A 191 11.70 -4.78 10.29
N GLY A 192 11.11 -5.96 10.45
CA GLY A 192 11.85 -7.17 10.82
C GLY A 192 12.92 -7.52 9.79
N PRO A 193 13.98 -8.25 10.19
CA PRO A 193 15.13 -8.54 9.33
C PRO A 193 14.74 -9.27 8.04
N GLU A 194 13.72 -10.12 8.08
CA GLU A 194 13.20 -10.86 6.93
C GLU A 194 12.58 -9.93 5.87
N VAL A 195 11.81 -8.94 6.34
CA VAL A 195 11.15 -7.94 5.48
C VAL A 195 12.16 -6.95 4.92
N LEU A 196 13.17 -6.58 5.73
CA LEU A 196 14.18 -5.60 5.36
C LEU A 196 14.99 -6.04 4.13
N GLY A 197 15.25 -7.34 3.97
CA GLY A 197 15.89 -7.89 2.77
C GLY A 197 15.09 -7.59 1.49
N GLN A 198 13.77 -7.77 1.53
CA GLN A 198 12.87 -7.48 0.41
C GLN A 198 12.83 -5.97 0.11
N ILE A 199 12.77 -5.14 1.15
CA ILE A 199 12.80 -3.69 1.03
C ILE A 199 14.10 -3.23 0.33
N LYS A 200 15.26 -3.72 0.75
CA LYS A 200 16.55 -3.35 0.14
C LYS A 200 16.64 -3.74 -1.34
N GLU A 201 16.16 -4.93 -1.70
CA GLU A 201 16.09 -5.39 -3.10
C GLU A 201 15.15 -4.52 -3.94
N HIS A 202 13.99 -4.17 -3.39
CA HIS A 202 13.02 -3.28 -4.03
C HIS A 202 13.57 -1.87 -4.26
N LEU A 203 14.16 -1.26 -3.22
CA LEU A 203 14.75 0.08 -3.28
C LEU A 203 15.89 0.14 -4.31
N THR A 204 16.82 -0.81 -4.27
CA THR A 204 17.93 -0.85 -5.23
C THR A 204 17.43 -1.03 -6.66
N SER A 205 16.35 -1.80 -6.86
CA SER A 205 15.72 -1.99 -8.17
C SER A 205 15.07 -0.71 -8.69
N ILE A 206 14.32 0.01 -7.86
CA ILE A 206 13.72 1.30 -8.23
C ILE A 206 14.79 2.33 -8.53
N ILE A 207 15.80 2.49 -7.65
CA ILE A 207 16.87 3.48 -7.86
C ILE A 207 17.62 3.19 -9.16
N ARG A 208 17.94 1.92 -9.44
CA ARG A 208 18.57 1.50 -10.69
C ARG A 208 17.69 1.77 -11.91
N TRP A 209 16.39 1.51 -11.80
CA TRP A 209 15.43 1.75 -12.87
C TRP A 209 15.29 3.26 -13.16
N VAL A 210 15.19 4.09 -12.12
CA VAL A 210 15.14 5.55 -12.25
C VAL A 210 16.42 6.07 -12.89
N HIS A 211 17.58 5.55 -12.49
CA HIS A 211 18.88 5.94 -13.06
C HIS A 211 19.01 5.57 -14.55
N ARG A 212 18.49 4.41 -14.97
CA ARG A 212 18.55 3.94 -16.37
C ARG A 212 17.59 4.71 -17.29
N ASN A 213 16.38 5.00 -16.82
CA ASN A 213 15.32 5.58 -17.65
C ASN A 213 15.19 7.10 -17.53
N GLY A 214 15.80 7.71 -16.50
CA GLY A 214 15.77 9.15 -16.30
C GLY A 214 16.70 9.91 -17.27
N PRO A 215 16.39 11.18 -17.60
CA PRO A 215 17.32 12.03 -18.34
C PRO A 215 18.61 12.22 -17.54
N LYS A 216 19.75 11.87 -18.12
CA LYS A 216 21.07 11.94 -17.46
C LYS A 216 21.50 13.40 -17.33
N ILE A 217 21.46 13.98 -16.12
CA ILE A 217 22.01 15.32 -15.86
C ILE A 217 23.50 15.21 -15.49
N ASN A 218 23.86 14.26 -14.63
CA ASN A 218 25.23 13.92 -14.24
C ASN A 218 25.28 12.43 -13.81
N ARG A 219 26.47 11.87 -13.53
CA ARG A 219 26.60 10.45 -13.12
C ARG A 219 25.93 10.12 -11.77
N SER A 220 25.62 11.11 -10.95
CA SER A 220 25.25 10.92 -9.53
C SER A 220 23.85 11.41 -9.13
N THR A 221 23.13 12.16 -9.96
CA THR A 221 21.78 12.68 -9.67
C THR A 221 20.74 12.10 -10.62
N LEU A 222 19.54 11.95 -10.10
CA LEU A 222 18.38 11.38 -10.77
C LEU A 222 17.43 12.49 -11.17
N ARG A 223 16.92 12.48 -12.39
CA ARG A 223 15.89 13.42 -12.85
C ARG A 223 14.60 12.67 -13.08
N VAL A 224 13.54 13.03 -12.34
CA VAL A 224 12.24 12.34 -12.40
C VAL A 224 11.14 13.38 -12.52
N LYS A 225 10.15 13.10 -13.38
CA LYS A 225 8.93 13.90 -13.47
C LYS A 225 8.16 13.84 -12.15
N ARG A 226 7.53 14.93 -11.72
CA ARG A 226 6.86 14.98 -10.40
C ARG A 226 5.73 13.96 -10.31
N LEU A 227 4.95 13.81 -11.39
CA LEU A 227 3.89 12.80 -11.48
C LEU A 227 4.44 11.37 -11.42
N GLN A 228 5.59 11.13 -12.05
CA GLN A 228 6.24 9.82 -12.01
C GLN A 228 6.76 9.50 -10.60
N LEU A 229 7.34 10.49 -9.91
CA LEU A 229 7.78 10.35 -8.53
C LEU A 229 6.59 10.05 -7.59
N ALA A 230 5.45 10.72 -7.78
CA ALA A 230 4.22 10.43 -7.06
C ALA A 230 3.74 9.00 -7.26
N ARG A 231 3.74 8.50 -8.51
CA ARG A 231 3.37 7.11 -8.80
C ARG A 231 4.29 6.10 -8.12
N ILE A 232 5.60 6.35 -8.15
CA ILE A 232 6.59 5.49 -7.47
C ILE A 232 6.36 5.53 -5.95
N TYR A 233 6.08 6.70 -5.38
CA TYR A 233 5.78 6.86 -3.96
C TYR A 233 4.54 6.09 -3.54
N SER A 234 3.40 6.30 -4.21
CA SER A 234 2.16 5.57 -3.91
C SER A 234 2.32 4.06 -4.11
N ALA A 235 3.04 3.62 -5.16
CA ALA A 235 3.35 2.20 -5.35
C ALA A 235 4.22 1.63 -4.21
N SER A 236 5.12 2.44 -3.65
CA SER A 236 5.96 2.05 -2.51
C SER A 236 5.15 1.97 -1.20
N ILE A 237 4.13 2.82 -1.03
CA ILE A 237 3.14 2.65 0.06
C ILE A 237 2.43 1.31 -0.07
N MET A 238 1.90 1.02 -1.26
CA MET A 238 1.22 -0.25 -1.53
C MET A 238 2.14 -1.45 -1.28
N TYR A 239 3.42 -1.34 -1.67
CA TYR A 239 4.41 -2.38 -1.42
C TYR A 239 4.68 -2.59 0.07
N GLY A 240 4.78 -1.52 0.86
CA GLY A 240 4.93 -1.63 2.32
C GLY A 240 3.73 -2.28 3.00
N TYR A 241 2.51 -1.91 2.58
CA TYR A 241 1.27 -2.54 3.04
C TYR A 241 1.22 -4.03 2.69
N PHE A 242 1.55 -4.36 1.44
CA PHE A 242 1.65 -5.74 0.97
C PHE A 242 2.66 -6.56 1.79
N LEU A 243 3.88 -6.06 1.96
CA LEU A 243 4.92 -6.76 2.74
C LEU A 243 4.47 -7.02 4.18
N LYS A 244 3.76 -6.06 4.79
CA LYS A 244 3.21 -6.23 6.13
C LYS A 244 2.15 -7.33 6.15
N SER A 245 1.23 -7.34 5.17
CA SER A 245 0.22 -8.39 5.00
C SER A 245 0.86 -9.79 4.86
N VAL A 246 1.88 -9.92 4.00
CA VAL A 246 2.60 -11.19 3.81
C VAL A 246 3.33 -11.62 5.08
N ALA A 247 4.03 -10.70 5.77
CA ALA A 247 4.76 -11.02 6.98
C ALA A 247 3.83 -11.50 8.12
N VAL A 248 2.66 -10.88 8.27
CA VAL A 248 1.66 -11.31 9.26
C VAL A 248 1.13 -12.69 8.90
N ARG A 249 0.77 -12.93 7.63
CA ARG A 249 0.30 -14.24 7.16
C ARG A 249 1.35 -15.33 7.36
N HIS A 250 2.59 -15.07 6.97
CA HIS A 250 3.72 -15.99 7.14
C HIS A 250 3.92 -16.38 8.60
N ARG A 251 3.89 -15.40 9.51
CA ARG A 251 4.00 -15.64 10.95
C ARG A 251 2.84 -16.49 11.48
N LEU A 252 1.61 -16.25 10.99
CA LEU A 252 0.46 -17.07 11.35
C LEU A 252 0.63 -18.50 10.87
N ASP A 253 0.97 -18.72 9.59
CA ASP A 253 1.18 -20.05 9.02
C ASP A 253 2.27 -20.83 9.77
N LEU A 254 3.38 -20.17 10.14
CA LEU A 254 4.42 -20.76 10.98
C LEU A 254 3.91 -21.15 12.38
N THR A 255 3.05 -20.31 12.97
CA THR A 255 2.46 -20.59 14.29
C THR A 255 1.48 -21.77 14.21
N PHE A 256 0.68 -21.84 13.14
CA PHE A 256 -0.22 -22.96 12.88
C PHE A 256 0.55 -24.27 12.63
N ALA A 257 1.58 -24.25 11.81
CA ALA A 257 2.43 -25.43 11.54
C ALA A 257 3.07 -25.97 12.84
N ARG A 258 3.59 -25.08 13.69
CA ARG A 258 4.13 -25.47 15.01
C ARG A 258 3.06 -26.05 15.94
N SER A 259 1.83 -25.54 15.88
CA SER A 259 0.71 -26.07 16.69
C SER A 259 0.31 -27.48 16.24
N GLU A 260 0.27 -27.73 14.93
CA GLU A 260 0.04 -29.08 14.38
C GLU A 260 1.13 -30.07 14.77
N GLU A 261 2.40 -29.64 14.80
CA GLU A 261 3.51 -30.44 15.32
C GLU A 261 3.38 -30.77 16.81
N PHE A 262 2.70 -29.96 17.62
CA PHE A 262 2.36 -30.27 19.03
C PHE A 262 1.14 -31.20 19.17
N LEU A 263 0.22 -31.19 18.21
CA LEU A 263 -0.93 -32.09 18.18
C LEU A 263 -0.54 -33.52 17.73
N GLN A 264 0.52 -33.68 16.93
CA GLN A 264 1.02 -35.01 16.54
C GLN A 264 1.52 -35.87 17.73
N PRO A 265 2.29 -35.35 18.71
CA PRO A 265 2.61 -36.03 19.95
C PRO A 265 1.38 -36.43 20.78
N ILE A 266 0.35 -35.59 20.83
CA ILE A 266 -0.89 -35.89 21.57
C ILE A 266 -1.67 -37.01 20.88
N GLN A 267 -1.74 -37.01 19.55
CA GLN A 267 -2.36 -38.11 18.79
C GLN A 267 -1.56 -39.42 18.91
N LEU A 268 -0.23 -39.35 18.94
CA LEU A 268 0.64 -40.51 19.13
C LEU A 268 0.55 -41.06 20.56
N LEU A 269 0.47 -40.18 21.57
CA LEU A 269 0.24 -40.57 22.97
C LEU A 269 -1.16 -41.16 23.16
N ASN A 270 -2.19 -40.60 22.52
CA ASN A 270 -3.54 -41.15 22.52
C ASN A 270 -3.62 -42.50 21.80
N ALA A 271 -2.85 -42.72 20.73
CA ALA A 271 -2.72 -44.02 20.07
C ALA A 271 -1.95 -45.05 20.93
N GLN A 272 -0.94 -44.60 21.70
CA GLN A 272 -0.23 -45.44 22.68
C GLN A 272 -1.11 -45.77 23.91
N LEU A 273 -1.98 -44.86 24.34
CA LEU A 273 -2.99 -45.12 25.37
C LEU A 273 -4.12 -46.02 24.87
N ALA A 274 -4.54 -45.88 23.60
CA ALA A 274 -5.53 -46.77 22.99
C ALA A 274 -4.99 -48.20 22.76
N THR A 275 -3.68 -48.37 22.59
CA THR A 275 -3.04 -49.69 22.45
C THR A 275 -2.75 -50.38 23.78
N THR A 276 -2.63 -49.63 24.88
CA THR A 276 -2.49 -50.21 26.24
C THR A 276 -3.82 -50.72 26.80
N CYS A 277 -4.97 -50.20 26.36
CA CYS A 277 -6.29 -50.75 26.71
C CYS A 277 -6.72 -52.00 25.91
N LYS A 278 -5.91 -52.51 24.97
CA LYS A 278 -6.23 -53.68 24.14
C LYS A 278 -5.24 -54.83 24.26
N LYS A 279 -4.43 -54.87 25.33
CA LYS A 279 -3.43 -55.92 25.55
C LYS A 279 -3.76 -56.81 26.76
N GLU A 280 -5.02 -57.25 26.83
CA GLU A 280 -5.37 -58.55 27.38
C GLU A 280 -5.93 -59.38 26.22
N GLN A 281 -5.05 -60.07 25.51
CA GLN A 281 -5.23 -61.37 24.84
C GLN A 281 -4.30 -61.52 23.63
N GLN A 282 -3.61 -62.66 23.63
CA GLN A 282 -2.90 -63.35 22.55
C GLN A 282 -1.45 -62.97 22.22
N GLU A 283 -0.59 -63.86 22.73
CA GLU A 283 0.73 -64.24 22.21
C GLU A 283 0.67 -64.72 20.75
N ALA A 284 1.72 -64.42 19.97
CA ALA A 284 2.57 -65.40 19.28
C ALA A 284 3.37 -64.77 18.11
N PHE A 285 4.68 -65.02 18.13
CA PHE A 285 5.53 -65.41 16.99
C PHE A 285 5.76 -64.46 15.79
N GLY A 286 7.02 -64.02 15.66
CA GLY A 286 7.76 -64.14 14.39
C GLY A 286 7.88 -62.91 13.47
N GLY A 287 9.03 -62.22 13.54
CA GLY A 287 9.89 -62.06 12.36
C GLY A 287 9.78 -60.80 11.48
N SER A 288 10.99 -60.26 11.25
CA SER A 288 11.47 -59.61 10.01
C SER A 288 11.44 -58.09 9.90
N VAL A 289 12.68 -57.56 9.99
CA VAL A 289 13.14 -56.25 9.55
C VAL A 289 12.87 -56.07 8.05
N GLY A 290 12.27 -54.94 7.69
CA GLY A 290 12.10 -54.48 6.32
C GLY A 290 12.25 -52.96 6.25
N THR A 291 13.49 -52.47 6.15
CA THR A 291 13.78 -51.06 5.91
C THR A 291 13.48 -50.74 4.44
N VAL A 292 12.37 -50.04 4.20
CA VAL A 292 12.11 -49.38 2.91
C VAL A 292 12.64 -47.94 3.02
N PRO A 293 13.61 -47.51 2.17
CA PRO A 293 13.99 -46.10 2.13
C PRO A 293 12.91 -45.34 1.36
N SER A 294 12.18 -44.48 2.05
CA SER A 294 11.26 -43.52 1.43
C SER A 294 12.08 -42.46 0.70
N SER A 295 12.21 -42.63 -0.62
CA SER A 295 12.71 -41.62 -1.53
C SER A 295 11.69 -40.49 -1.67
N LYS A 296 12.01 -39.30 -1.14
CA LYS A 296 11.50 -38.03 -1.66
C LYS A 296 12.62 -37.01 -1.72
N PRO A 297 13.07 -36.59 -2.91
CA PRO A 297 13.63 -35.27 -3.09
C PRO A 297 12.46 -34.35 -3.47
N ARG A 298 11.88 -33.68 -2.47
CA ARG A 298 11.04 -32.51 -2.75
C ARG A 298 11.89 -31.33 -2.29
N SER A 299 12.26 -30.44 -3.21
CA SER A 299 13.02 -29.24 -2.91
C SER A 299 12.36 -28.54 -1.72
N VAL A 300 13.03 -28.60 -0.58
CA VAL A 300 12.58 -27.97 0.66
C VAL A 300 12.74 -26.48 0.44
N VAL A 301 11.66 -25.84 -0.01
CA VAL A 301 11.46 -24.41 0.19
C VAL A 301 11.49 -24.23 1.69
N ASP A 302 12.51 -23.57 2.22
CA ASP A 302 12.59 -23.28 3.65
C ASP A 302 11.37 -22.44 4.03
N PRO A 303 10.40 -22.98 4.78
CA PRO A 303 9.20 -22.26 5.15
C PRO A 303 9.51 -21.07 6.06
N HIS A 304 10.72 -21.00 6.63
CA HIS A 304 11.15 -19.91 7.50
C HIS A 304 11.63 -18.67 6.73
N ASP A 305 11.98 -18.79 5.44
CA ASP A 305 12.37 -17.65 4.62
C ASP A 305 11.16 -16.97 3.97
N LEU A 306 10.93 -15.70 4.33
CA LEU A 306 9.82 -14.88 3.83
C LEU A 306 9.85 -14.74 2.30
N LYS A 307 11.05 -14.65 1.69
CA LYS A 307 11.17 -14.51 0.24
C LYS A 307 10.65 -15.75 -0.46
N SER A 308 11.10 -16.92 -0.03
CA SER A 308 10.71 -18.20 -0.61
C SER A 308 9.22 -18.48 -0.39
N TYR A 309 8.67 -18.11 0.77
CA TYR A 309 7.23 -18.16 1.05
C TYR A 309 6.41 -17.30 0.07
N MET A 310 6.82 -16.04 -0.15
CA MET A 310 6.16 -15.12 -1.09
C MET A 310 6.22 -15.63 -2.54
N MET A 311 7.35 -16.22 -2.94
CA MET A 311 7.50 -16.81 -4.28
C MET A 311 6.64 -18.07 -4.49
N GLY A 312 6.17 -18.70 -3.41
CA GLY A 312 5.26 -19.84 -3.45
C GLY A 312 3.79 -19.47 -3.62
N PHE A 313 3.43 -18.19 -3.63
CA PHE A 313 2.04 -17.75 -3.75
C PHE A 313 1.44 -18.05 -5.11
N ASP A 314 0.19 -18.53 -5.09
CA ASP A 314 -0.65 -18.48 -6.28
C ASP A 314 -1.08 -17.02 -6.56
N PRO A 315 -1.43 -16.68 -7.82
CA PRO A 315 -1.79 -15.32 -8.18
C PRO A 315 -2.94 -14.72 -7.37
N LYS A 316 -3.90 -15.53 -6.90
CA LYS A 316 -5.03 -15.03 -6.11
C LYS A 316 -4.60 -14.67 -4.70
N THR A 317 -3.77 -15.50 -4.06
CA THR A 317 -3.21 -15.20 -2.74
C THR A 317 -2.35 -13.94 -2.78
N LEU A 318 -1.56 -13.75 -3.85
CA LEU A 318 -0.77 -12.54 -4.05
C LEU A 318 -1.66 -11.29 -4.17
N GLU A 319 -2.73 -11.38 -4.96
CA GLU A 319 -3.71 -10.29 -5.11
C GLU A 319 -4.39 -9.94 -3.79
N LEU A 320 -4.82 -10.95 -3.02
CA LEU A 320 -5.43 -10.75 -1.70
C LEU A 320 -4.48 -10.05 -0.72
N CYS A 321 -3.19 -10.38 -0.74
CA CYS A 321 -2.21 -9.72 0.13
C CYS A 321 -1.92 -8.27 -0.32
N ALA A 322 -2.09 -7.97 -1.61
CA ALA A 322 -1.81 -6.66 -2.19
C ALA A 322 -3.03 -5.71 -2.16
N LYS A 323 -4.25 -6.25 -2.04
CA LYS A 323 -5.49 -5.46 -1.98
C LYS A 323 -5.59 -4.75 -0.63
N LEU A 324 -5.84 -3.43 -0.65
CA LEU A 324 -6.19 -2.65 0.54
C LEU A 324 -7.53 -3.14 1.08
N ARG A 325 -7.69 -3.32 2.39
CA ARG A 325 -8.93 -3.86 2.95
C ARG A 325 -10.08 -2.84 2.90
N THR A 326 -9.79 -1.57 3.13
CA THR A 326 -10.83 -0.55 3.36
C THR A 326 -10.78 0.63 2.39
N ASN A 327 -11.93 1.29 2.19
CA ASN A 327 -12.02 2.51 1.39
C ASN A 327 -11.30 3.68 2.07
N GLU A 328 -11.34 3.75 3.39
CA GLU A 328 -10.64 4.77 4.18
C GLU A 328 -9.13 4.71 3.95
N ALA A 329 -8.54 3.50 3.90
CA ALA A 329 -7.14 3.32 3.55
C ALA A 329 -6.82 3.79 2.11
N CYS A 330 -7.67 3.46 1.14
CA CYS A 330 -7.53 3.94 -0.25
C CYS A 330 -7.53 5.47 -0.32
N ASN A 331 -8.54 6.10 0.28
CA ASN A 331 -8.70 7.55 0.31
C ASN A 331 -7.53 8.22 1.03
N LEU A 332 -7.01 7.61 2.09
CA LEU A 332 -5.91 8.17 2.86
C LEU A 332 -4.59 8.19 2.07
N ILE A 333 -4.29 7.12 1.32
CA ILE A 333 -3.12 7.08 0.43
C ILE A 333 -3.23 8.17 -0.64
N GLU A 334 -4.43 8.34 -1.20
CA GLU A 334 -4.69 9.39 -2.18
C GLU A 334 -4.46 10.77 -1.56
N LYS A 335 -5.18 11.12 -0.48
CA LYS A 335 -5.04 12.42 0.19
C LYS A 335 -3.59 12.71 0.61
N HIS A 336 -2.89 11.73 1.19
CA HIS A 336 -1.49 11.87 1.59
C HIS A 336 -0.57 12.12 0.38
N SER A 337 -0.76 11.37 -0.71
CA SER A 337 0.01 11.56 -1.94
C SER A 337 -0.26 12.94 -2.56
N TRP A 338 -1.51 13.40 -2.55
CA TRP A 338 -1.88 14.74 -3.04
C TRP A 338 -1.32 15.84 -2.17
N ALA A 339 -1.32 15.69 -0.85
CA ALA A 339 -0.77 16.66 0.08
C ALA A 339 0.77 16.77 -0.05
N LEU A 340 1.45 15.65 -0.28
CA LEU A 340 2.90 15.60 -0.45
C LEU A 340 3.36 16.18 -1.80
N PHE A 341 2.68 15.80 -2.89
CA PHE A 341 3.04 16.19 -4.26
C PHE A 341 2.23 17.37 -4.79
N GLY A 342 1.30 17.95 -4.02
CA GLY A 342 0.48 19.11 -4.40
C GLY A 342 -0.77 18.76 -5.22
N GLU A 343 -1.82 19.56 -5.03
CA GLU A 343 -3.18 19.39 -5.59
C GLU A 343 -3.27 19.44 -7.13
N LYS A 344 -2.26 20.02 -7.81
CA LYS A 344 -2.26 20.21 -9.26
C LYS A 344 -1.71 19.01 -10.07
N MET A 345 -1.86 17.77 -9.59
CA MET A 345 -1.41 16.58 -10.35
C MET A 345 -2.15 16.38 -11.68
N GLY A 346 -3.34 16.99 -11.85
CA GLY A 346 -4.15 16.92 -13.07
C GLY A 346 -3.95 18.06 -14.08
N SER A 347 -3.13 19.07 -13.76
CA SER A 347 -2.84 20.20 -14.64
C SER A 347 -1.56 19.91 -15.45
N THR A 348 -1.74 19.65 -16.74
CA THR A 348 -0.68 19.32 -17.72
C THR A 348 0.45 20.35 -17.83
N GLU A 349 0.31 21.54 -17.24
CA GLU A 349 1.13 22.71 -17.61
C GLU A 349 2.40 22.91 -16.78
N ILE A 350 2.63 22.18 -15.68
CA ILE A 350 3.92 22.25 -14.95
C ILE A 350 4.33 20.87 -14.40
N ASP A 351 4.59 19.89 -15.29
CA ASP A 351 5.36 18.70 -14.89
C ASP A 351 6.86 19.06 -14.80
N GLY A 352 7.17 19.90 -13.81
CA GLY A 352 8.54 20.29 -13.49
C GLY A 352 9.31 19.07 -13.00
N ALA A 353 10.27 18.62 -13.81
CA ALA A 353 11.16 17.54 -13.42
C ALA A 353 11.95 17.93 -12.15
N VAL A 354 11.93 17.04 -11.16
CA VAL A 354 12.65 17.17 -9.89
C VAL A 354 13.97 16.43 -10.00
N ILE A 355 15.04 17.07 -9.55
CA ILE A 355 16.39 16.51 -9.46
C ILE A 355 16.54 15.96 -8.04
N LEU A 356 16.92 14.69 -7.92
CA LEU A 356 17.01 13.96 -6.66
C LEU A 356 18.42 13.39 -6.53
N ASP A 357 19.01 13.41 -5.35
CA ASP A 357 20.10 12.51 -5.04
C ASP A 357 19.57 11.10 -4.66
N PRO A 358 20.35 10.03 -4.88
CA PRO A 358 19.91 8.68 -4.55
C PRO A 358 19.54 8.47 -3.08
N ALA A 359 20.17 9.21 -2.15
CA ALA A 359 19.86 9.12 -0.72
C ALA A 359 18.50 9.75 -0.40
N SER A 360 18.19 10.94 -0.94
CA SER A 360 16.86 11.55 -0.82
C SER A 360 15.77 10.66 -1.43
N LEU A 361 16.03 10.03 -2.58
CA LEU A 361 15.08 9.07 -3.14
C LEU A 361 14.91 7.86 -2.21
N LYS A 362 16.00 7.28 -1.70
CA LYS A 362 15.96 6.15 -0.77
C LYS A 362 15.15 6.49 0.48
N ARG A 363 15.41 7.65 1.10
CA ARG A 363 14.67 8.16 2.27
C ARG A 363 13.18 8.32 1.98
N LEU A 364 12.82 8.94 0.85
CA LEU A 364 11.43 9.13 0.45
C LEU A 364 10.69 7.79 0.28
N LEU A 365 11.35 6.79 -0.33
CA LEU A 365 10.76 5.47 -0.54
C LEU A 365 10.68 4.65 0.75
N LEU A 366 11.67 4.75 1.64
CA LEU A 366 11.60 4.13 2.96
C LEU A 366 10.44 4.68 3.78
N GLU A 367 10.20 5.99 3.73
CA GLU A 367 9.00 6.59 4.36
C GLU A 367 7.71 6.06 3.73
N ALA A 368 7.64 5.98 2.40
CA ALA A 368 6.46 5.41 1.73
C ALA A 368 6.17 3.98 2.22
N ILE A 369 7.19 3.14 2.29
CA ILE A 369 7.08 1.74 2.72
C ILE A 369 6.67 1.67 4.21
N ALA A 370 7.28 2.48 5.07
CA ALA A 370 6.91 2.57 6.48
C ALA A 370 5.45 3.05 6.65
N PHE A 371 5.01 4.04 5.85
CA PHE A 371 3.64 4.53 5.85
C PHE A 371 2.66 3.40 5.49
N GLY A 372 2.96 2.62 4.45
CA GLY A 372 2.14 1.46 4.07
C GLY A 372 2.04 0.40 5.18
N SER A 373 3.17 0.11 5.84
CA SER A 373 3.18 -0.81 6.99
C SER A 373 2.35 -0.27 8.17
N PHE A 374 2.46 1.02 8.49
CA PHE A 374 1.66 1.64 9.55
C PHE A 374 0.19 1.74 9.21
N LEU A 375 -0.15 1.92 7.94
CA LEU A 375 -1.52 1.94 7.47
C LEU A 375 -2.20 0.59 7.72
N TRP A 376 -1.51 -0.52 7.42
CA TRP A 376 -2.01 -1.85 7.74
C TRP A 376 -2.27 -2.03 9.25
N ASP A 377 -1.32 -1.64 10.10
CA ASP A 377 -1.48 -1.73 11.56
C ASP A 377 -2.60 -0.83 12.09
N THR A 378 -2.78 0.35 11.49
CA THR A 378 -3.80 1.33 11.88
C THR A 378 -5.19 0.89 11.47
N GLU A 379 -5.32 0.36 10.25
CA GLU A 379 -6.58 -0.20 9.74
C GLU A 379 -7.06 -1.36 10.61
N ASP A 380 -6.15 -2.25 11.01
CA ASP A 380 -6.45 -3.37 11.91
C ASP A 380 -6.93 -2.87 13.28
N TYR A 381 -6.19 -1.94 13.90
CA TYR A 381 -6.56 -1.35 15.18
C TYR A 381 -7.89 -0.58 15.15
N VAL A 382 -8.13 0.20 14.10
CA VAL A 382 -9.37 0.98 13.98
C VAL A 382 -10.55 0.06 13.74
N ASP A 383 -10.41 -0.98 12.91
CA ASP A 383 -11.52 -1.91 12.62
C ASP A 383 -12.02 -2.65 13.88
N GLU A 384 -11.16 -2.89 14.87
CA GLU A 384 -11.56 -3.46 16.16
C GLU A 384 -12.59 -2.58 16.91
N ILE A 385 -12.50 -1.25 16.78
CA ILE A 385 -13.31 -0.28 17.54
C ILE A 385 -14.46 0.30 16.69
N TYR A 386 -14.16 0.58 15.42
CA TYR A 386 -15.05 1.17 14.43
C TYR A 386 -14.98 0.35 13.15
N LYS A 387 -16.08 -0.32 12.79
CA LYS A 387 -16.12 -1.16 11.58
C LYS A 387 -15.94 -0.32 10.31
N LEU A 388 -14.84 -0.56 9.60
CA LEU A 388 -14.47 0.16 8.37
C LEU A 388 -15.21 -0.40 7.15
N GLN A 389 -15.21 0.33 6.03
CA GLN A 389 -15.93 -0.08 4.84
C GLN A 389 -15.02 -0.85 3.88
N ASP A 390 -15.39 -2.07 3.53
CA ASP A 390 -14.66 -2.91 2.56
C ASP A 390 -14.48 -2.22 1.20
N SER A 391 -13.28 -2.38 0.60
CA SER A 391 -12.87 -1.74 -0.66
C SER A 391 -13.29 -2.43 -1.96
#